data_AF-A0AAX0PRM0-F1
#
_entry.id   AF-A0AAX0PRM0-F1
#
_cell.length_a   1.000
_cell.length_b   1.000
_cell.length_c   1.000
_cell.angle_alpha   90.00
_cell.angle_beta   90.00
_cell.angle_gamma   90.00
#
_symmetry.space_group_name_H-M   'P 1'
#
loop_
_entity.id
_entity.type
_entity.pdbx_description
1 polymer ?
#
loop_
_entity_poly.entity_id
_entity_poly.type
_entity_poly.pdbx_seq_one_letter_code
_entity_poly.pdbx_strand_id
1 'polypeptide(L)' 'MRETVEIMRYPVTLTPAPEGGYMVSFVDIPEALTQGETVAEAMEAAKDALLTAFDFYFEDNG' A
#
# COMPACT_ATOMS: atom_id res chain seq x y z
N MET A 1 17.83 21.34 15.61
CA MET A 1 17.36 19.95 15.67
C MET A 1 16.93 19.57 14.27
N ARG A 2 17.55 18.58 13.62
CA ARG A 2 17.05 18.05 12.34
C ARG A 2 16.21 16.83 12.71
N GLU A 3 14.92 16.88 12.48
CA GLU A 3 14.06 15.71 12.59
C GLU A 3 14.49 14.72 11.49
N THR A 4 14.91 13.52 11.91
CA THR A 4 15.15 12.42 10.99
C THR A 4 13.81 11.77 10.67
N VAL A 5 13.43 11.77 9.39
CA VAL A 5 12.27 11.02 8.91
C VAL A 5 12.72 9.58 8.68
N GLU A 6 12.12 8.64 9.42
CA GLU A 6 12.26 7.20 9.18
C GLU A 6 11.43 6.83 7.94
N ILE A 7 12.10 6.32 6.89
CA ILE A 7 11.43 5.87 5.67
C ILE A 7 11.28 4.36 5.74
N MET A 8 10.05 3.88 5.93
CA MET A 8 9.74 2.45 5.83
C MET A 8 9.49 2.05 4.37
N ARG A 9 9.95 0.84 4.00
CA ARG A 9 9.77 0.27 2.66
C ARG A 9 9.08 -1.07 2.77
N TYR A 10 8.03 -1.25 1.98
CA TYR A 10 7.25 -2.48 1.96
C TYR A 10 7.23 -3.07 0.54
N PRO A 11 7.45 -4.38 0.38
CA PRO A 11 7.39 -5.02 -0.92
C PRO A 11 5.94 -5.08 -1.40
N VAL A 12 5.74 -4.76 -2.68
CA VAL A 12 4.43 -4.86 -3.35
C VAL A 12 4.53 -5.79 -4.54
N THR A 13 3.46 -6.54 -4.79
CA THR A 13 3.25 -7.23 -6.06
C THR A 13 2.31 -6.38 -6.91
N LEU A 14 2.79 -5.98 -8.08
CA LEU A 14 2.03 -5.25 -9.09
C LEU A 14 1.64 -6.21 -10.21
N THR A 15 0.35 -6.44 -10.39
CA THR A 15 -0.19 -7.39 -11.38
C THR A 15 -1.06 -6.64 -12.38
N PRO A 16 -0.79 -6.70 -13.70
CA PRO A 16 -1.70 -6.16 -14.71
C PRO A 16 -3.06 -6.85 -14.64
N ALA A 17 -4.14 -6.07 -14.63
CA ALA A 17 -5.50 -6.63 -14.60
C ALA A 17 -6.01 -6.96 -16.03
N PRO A 18 -6.80 -8.03 -16.22
CA PRO A 18 -7.34 -8.43 -17.53
C PRO A 18 -8.14 -7.34 -18.25
N GLU A 19 -8.86 -6.51 -17.49
CA GLU A 19 -9.66 -5.37 -17.93
C GLU A 19 -8.84 -4.11 -18.23
N GLY A 20 -7.53 -4.14 -17.97
CA GLY A 20 -6.64 -2.98 -18.03
C GLY A 20 -6.35 -2.41 -16.63
N GLY A 21 -5.29 -1.62 -16.53
CA GLY A 21 -4.80 -1.12 -15.25
C GLY A 21 -3.95 -2.14 -14.48
N TYR A 22 -3.74 -1.87 -13.20
CA TYR A 22 -2.86 -2.62 -12.32
C TYR A 22 -3.48 -2.80 -10.94
N MET A 23 -3.37 -4.02 -10.43
CA MET A 23 -3.68 -4.38 -9.05
C MET A 23 -2.40 -4.40 -8.22
N VAL A 24 -2.45 -3.91 -6.99
CA VAL A 24 -1.35 -3.92 -6.03
C VAL A 24 -1.77 -4.74 -4.80
N SER A 25 -0.86 -5.60 -4.34
CA SER A 25 -1.04 -6.37 -3.10
C SER A 25 0.26 -6.41 -2.28
N PHE A 26 0.12 -6.53 -0.97
CA PHE A 26 1.23 -6.71 -0.03
C PHE A 26 1.18 -8.12 0.55
N VAL A 27 2.31 -8.82 0.56
CA VAL A 27 2.36 -10.24 0.99
C VAL A 27 2.02 -10.39 2.48
N ASP A 28 2.44 -9.43 3.30
CA ASP A 28 2.26 -9.46 4.75
C ASP A 28 0.95 -8.78 5.19
N ILE A 29 0.33 -7.99 4.31
CA ILE A 29 -0.83 -7.12 4.60
C ILE A 29 -1.87 -7.34 3.48
N PRO A 30 -2.49 -8.53 3.41
CA PRO A 30 -3.39 -8.90 2.32
C PRO A 30 -4.65 -8.02 2.24
N GLU A 31 -5.04 -7.35 3.33
CA GLU A 31 -6.13 -6.38 3.39
C GLU A 31 -5.83 -5.06 2.68
N ALA A 32 -4.55 -4.71 2.48
CA ALA A 32 -4.13 -3.52 1.73
C ALA A 32 -4.13 -3.78 0.21
N LEU A 33 -5.20 -4.36 -0.31
CA LEU A 33 -5.39 -4.66 -1.73
C LEU A 33 -5.97 -3.46 -2.47
N THR A 34 -5.29 -2.98 -3.51
CA THR A 34 -5.71 -1.79 -4.28
C THR A 34 -5.53 -1.95 -5.78
N GLN A 35 -5.97 -0.96 -6.54
CA GLN A 35 -5.81 -0.90 -7.99
C GLN A 35 -5.72 0.54 -8.51
N GLY A 36 -5.26 0.70 -9.75
CA GLY A 36 -5.27 1.97 -10.49
C GLY A 36 -5.17 1.74 -12.00
N GLU A 37 -5.55 2.74 -12.81
CA GLU A 37 -5.50 2.63 -14.27
C GLU A 37 -4.06 2.69 -14.79
N THR A 38 -3.20 3.41 -14.07
CA THR A 38 -1.76 3.48 -14.33
C THR A 38 -0.95 2.91 -13.16
N VAL A 39 0.33 2.58 -13.43
CA VAL A 39 1.26 2.17 -12.36
C VAL A 39 1.38 3.25 -11.28
N ALA A 40 1.42 4.53 -11.68
CA ALA A 40 1.57 5.63 -10.73
C ALA A 40 0.36 5.73 -9.78
N GLU A 41 -0.85 5.68 -10.33
CA GLU A 41 -2.09 5.68 -9.54
C GLU A 41 -2.20 4.46 -8.63
N ALA A 42 -1.88 3.27 -9.15
CA ALA A 42 -1.94 2.04 -8.35
C ALA A 42 -0.96 2.10 -7.16
N MET A 43 0.22 2.69 -7.36
CA MET A 43 1.22 2.87 -6.29
C MET A 43 0.81 3.95 -5.29
N GLU A 44 0.14 5.03 -5.73
CA GLU A 44 -0.43 6.04 -4.84
C GLU A 44 -1.53 5.43 -3.96
N ALA A 45 -2.48 4.70 -4.57
CA ALA A 45 -3.52 3.99 -3.86
C ALA A 45 -2.96 2.96 -2.87
N ALA A 46 -1.91 2.22 -3.26
CA ALA A 46 -1.24 1.26 -2.38
C ALA A 46 -0.62 1.91 -1.14
N LYS A 47 -0.08 3.13 -1.26
CA LYS A 47 0.45 3.88 -0.12
C LYS A 47 -0.67 4.24 0.87
N ASP A 48 -1.79 4.72 0.36
CA ASP A 48 -2.93 5.11 1.21
C ASP A 48 -3.53 3.89 1.91
N ALA A 49 -3.71 2.78 1.20
CA ALA A 49 -4.21 1.54 1.80
C ALA A 49 -3.26 0.96 2.85
N LEU A 50 -1.95 1.06 2.65
CA LEU A 50 -0.96 0.64 3.64
C LEU A 50 -1.06 1.47 4.92
N LEU A 51 -1.24 2.79 4.81
CA LEU A 51 -1.45 3.67 5.96
C LEU A 51 -2.72 3.30 6.73
N THR A 52 -3.83 3.12 6.01
CA THR A 52 -5.10 2.69 6.61
C THR A 52 -4.99 1.32 7.28
N ALA A 53 -4.29 0.35 6.67
CA ALA A 53 -4.07 -0.95 7.29
C ALA A 53 -3.27 -0.84 8.59
N PHE A 54 -2.26 0.04 8.64
CA PHE A 54 -1.53 0.29 9.88
C PHE A 54 -2.37 0.95 10.96
N ASP A 55 -3.28 1.86 10.61
CA ASP A 55 -4.21 2.43 11.59
C ASP A 55 -5.00 1.32 12.30
N PHE A 56 -5.49 0.32 11.55
CA PHE A 56 -6.16 -0.85 12.15
C PHE A 56 -5.24 -1.68 13.06
N TYR A 57 -4.00 -1.96 12.66
CA TYR A 57 -3.05 -2.71 13.50
C TYR A 57 -2.63 -1.95 14.77
N PHE A 58 -2.57 -0.62 14.73
CA PHE A 58 -2.21 0.19 15.88
C PHE A 58 -3.39 0.41 16.84
N GLU A 59 -4.62 0.44 16.34
CA GLU A 59 -5.82 0.55 17.17
C GLU A 59 -6.18 -0.76 17.88
N ASP A 60 -5.95 -1.93 17.27
CA ASP A 60 -6.29 -3.24 17.86
C ASP A 60 -5.33 -3.68 18.99
N ASN A 61 -4.18 -2.99 19.12
CA ASN A 61 -3.16 -3.28 20.13
C ASN A 61 -3.26 -2.38 21.38
N GLY A 62 -4.42 -1.73 21.59
CA GLY A 62 -4.72 -0.78 22.68
C GLY A 62 -5.48 -1.38 23.87
#